data_AF-A0A2V7WFV2-F1
#
_entry.id   AF-A0A2V7WFV2-F1
#
_cell.length_a   1.000
_cell.length_b   1.000
_cell.length_c   1.000
_cell.angle_alpha   90.00
_cell.angle_beta   90.00
_cell.angle_gamma   90.00
#
_symmetry.space_group_name_H-M   'P 1'
#
loop_
_entity.id
_entity.type
_entity.pdbx_description
1 polymer ?
#
loop_
_entity_poly.entity_id
_entity_poly.type
_entity_poly.pdbx_seq_one_letter_code
_entity_poly.pdbx_strand_id
1 'polypeptide(L)'
;MSVGRILIVAILLAAAAPAPAQELLDQLAGLVKRGKLNVEVDLQAGHVPAGPAWTLQVIGSPKAKLVAEADEGRVDCVDVDVTGGELLVNGRGLRPRLSIEGMRFEQGKGITEARFRGRGIWRPIVAIFRTLARPALRRLDVPTDIGSILRGEIVSSEKSASAPNTEFLELVREVHINDTEFEAFAGYPLELSGLVELETAAHSSDGKPVRAAIAKGTFRPARRAQPAQFEVDGRIDGEIENGAVAFVGSRCAFSRGQLKDGAFRVYSSAKDGQLETSFSAGALGLDLTSGQFRWPGGPKVGVEAPSRFAIRNLRVRSDGSYSGTVDAALVGKVGSIDRAGIIVAADDVQLHTQGARVVDGKATGDVKLDFQYRLNHTLVVHYPVEELGDRRVPLLFQGSFAADLHFEDAGSGDEGVVTGTYQFTIPWPPVERAAFEVLRARWRQDIAPVVHKVDFVIEPRHFGPCGRECFLLDLVVTAQKPKAKGYLFQQICDTQGKADVVVDAQSRSLLLRNVRVQPRCQGIVGAIVNFIAPFVTKTYTDVTLMQMPENLPFTIESVGSGADSIFIAGRVAWATKSSQISSKAP
;
A
#
# COMPACT_ATOMS: atom_id res chain seq x y z
N MET A 1 49.53 22.74 28.23
CA MET A 1 48.34 22.19 27.56
C MET A 1 47.37 21.70 28.62
N SER A 2 46.13 22.15 28.53
CA SER A 2 45.22 22.38 29.66
C SER A 2 44.51 21.14 30.17
N VAL A 3 44.33 21.10 31.50
CA VAL A 3 43.37 20.28 32.27
C VAL A 3 41.98 20.22 31.63
N GLY A 4 41.65 21.22 30.80
CA GLY A 4 40.45 21.25 29.98
C GLY A 4 40.29 20.03 29.08
N ARG A 5 41.33 19.51 28.42
CA ARG A 5 41.22 18.32 27.55
C ARG A 5 40.94 17.02 28.31
N ILE A 6 41.24 16.99 29.60
CA ILE A 6 41.17 15.79 30.46
C ILE A 6 39.74 15.51 30.95
N LEU A 7 38.93 16.56 31.17
CA LEU A 7 37.50 16.41 31.48
C LEU A 7 36.75 15.76 30.33
N ILE A 8 37.03 16.25 29.13
CA ILE A 8 36.13 16.06 28.01
C ILE A 8 36.34 14.68 27.46
N VAL A 9 37.57 14.17 27.42
CA VAL A 9 37.87 12.80 26.95
C VAL A 9 37.15 11.73 27.77
N ALA A 10 36.91 11.96 29.06
CA ALA A 10 36.16 11.03 29.91
C ALA A 10 34.63 11.16 29.79
N ILE A 11 34.16 12.23 29.15
CA ILE A 11 32.73 12.54 28.91
C ILE A 11 32.38 12.33 27.41
N LEU A 12 33.39 12.25 26.53
CA LEU A 12 33.35 12.21 25.05
C LEU A 12 33.00 10.86 24.42
N LEU A 13 32.44 9.93 25.17
CA LEU A 13 32.51 8.54 24.75
C LEU A 13 31.13 7.89 24.84
N ALA A 14 30.38 8.02 23.76
CA ALA A 14 29.18 7.25 23.50
C ALA A 14 29.18 6.70 22.06
N ALA A 15 29.09 5.36 22.00
CA ALA A 15 28.48 4.50 20.98
C ALA A 15 28.70 4.83 19.49
N ALA A 16 29.65 4.10 18.88
CA ALA A 16 29.44 3.61 17.53
C ALA A 16 28.26 2.62 17.58
N ALA A 17 27.06 3.11 17.28
CA ALA A 17 25.94 2.25 16.95
C ALA A 17 26.28 1.49 15.65
N PRO A 18 25.73 0.28 15.41
CA PRO A 18 25.85 -0.33 14.09
C PRO A 18 25.30 0.66 13.04
N ALA A 19 25.92 0.73 11.86
CA ALA A 19 25.58 1.67 10.79
C ALA A 19 24.05 1.91 10.57
N PRO A 20 23.17 0.89 10.55
CA PRO A 20 21.74 1.11 10.38
C PRO A 20 21.04 1.74 11.60
N ALA A 21 21.57 1.56 12.82
CA ALA A 21 21.08 2.29 14.00
C ALA A 21 21.60 3.73 14.02
N GLN A 22 22.76 3.97 13.43
CA GLN A 22 23.32 5.31 13.26
C GLN A 22 22.47 6.15 12.30
N GLU A 23 22.00 5.56 11.20
CA GLU A 23 21.09 6.20 10.25
C GLU A 23 19.78 6.66 10.91
N LEU A 24 19.18 5.80 11.76
CA LEU A 24 17.98 6.18 12.53
C LEU A 24 18.28 7.33 13.52
N LEU A 25 19.41 7.27 14.23
CA LEU A 25 19.79 8.32 15.16
C LEU A 25 20.09 9.64 14.44
N ASP A 26 20.70 9.60 13.26
CA ASP A 26 20.95 10.78 12.43
C ASP A 26 19.62 11.36 11.90
N GLN A 27 18.66 10.52 11.49
CA GLN A 27 17.31 10.98 11.12
C GLN A 27 16.58 11.63 12.30
N LEU A 28 16.62 11.00 13.48
CA LEU A 28 16.04 11.56 14.71
C LEU A 28 16.74 12.85 15.13
N ALA A 29 18.06 12.95 14.98
CA ALA A 29 18.83 14.13 15.33
C ALA A 29 18.43 15.33 14.47
N GLY A 30 18.34 15.15 13.15
CA GLY A 30 17.96 16.23 12.26
C GLY A 30 16.50 16.64 12.37
N LEU A 31 15.63 15.75 12.88
CA LEU A 31 14.25 16.11 13.22
C LEU A 31 14.19 17.15 14.33
N VAL A 32 15.05 17.06 15.36
CA VAL A 32 14.86 17.84 16.59
C VAL A 32 15.00 19.34 16.33
N LYS A 33 13.87 20.05 16.36
CA LYS A 33 13.83 21.51 16.50
C LYS A 33 14.04 21.89 17.95
N ARG A 34 13.24 21.31 18.85
CA ARG A 34 13.29 21.60 20.29
C ARG A 34 13.04 20.34 21.08
N GLY A 35 13.69 20.17 22.22
CA GLY A 35 13.35 19.05 23.10
C GLY A 35 14.40 18.73 24.14
N LYS A 36 14.23 17.56 24.75
CA LYS A 36 15.09 17.08 25.83
C LYS A 36 15.49 15.63 25.57
N LEU A 37 16.79 15.39 25.58
CA LEU A 37 17.41 14.08 25.48
C LEU A 37 17.91 13.66 26.86
N ASN A 38 17.51 12.49 27.33
CA ASN A 38 18.07 11.87 28.54
C ASN A 38 18.71 10.53 28.20
N VAL A 39 20.01 10.43 28.47
CA VAL A 39 20.81 9.22 28.25
C VAL A 39 21.44 8.80 29.57
N GLU A 40 21.37 7.51 29.88
CA GLU A 40 22.08 6.91 31.01
C GLU A 40 23.02 5.82 30.51
N VAL A 41 24.28 5.88 30.91
CA VAL A 41 25.31 4.93 30.52
C VAL A 41 25.74 4.15 31.74
N ASP A 42 25.46 2.86 31.73
CA ASP A 42 25.92 1.92 32.73
C ASP A 42 27.35 1.48 32.39
N LEU A 43 28.30 1.88 33.24
CA LEU A 43 29.70 1.54 33.07
C LEU A 43 30.07 0.30 33.90
N GLN A 44 31.00 -0.49 33.37
CA GLN A 44 31.60 -1.62 34.06
C GLN A 44 33.07 -1.35 34.37
N ALA A 45 33.55 -1.97 35.45
CA ALA A 45 34.93 -1.84 35.88
C ALA A 45 35.91 -2.25 34.78
N GLY A 46 36.95 -1.45 34.60
CA GLY A 46 37.97 -1.67 33.58
C GLY A 46 38.85 -0.44 33.39
N HIS A 47 39.75 -0.51 32.42
CA HIS A 47 40.58 0.61 32.03
C HIS A 47 40.76 0.66 30.52
N VAL A 48 40.76 1.86 29.95
CA VAL A 48 41.02 2.08 28.53
C VAL A 48 41.93 3.29 28.36
N PRO A 49 42.75 3.35 27.30
CA PRO A 49 43.50 4.55 26.99
C PRO A 49 42.54 5.69 26.61
N ALA A 50 42.72 6.82 27.29
CA ALA A 50 42.02 8.08 27.02
C ALA A 50 42.83 8.94 26.03
N GLY A 51 44.11 8.61 25.82
CA GLY A 51 45.00 9.27 24.87
C GLY A 51 46.45 8.79 25.07
N PRO A 52 47.43 9.39 24.36
CA PRO A 52 48.81 8.89 24.37
C PRO A 52 49.49 8.85 25.75
N ALA A 53 49.00 9.63 26.72
CA ALA A 53 49.61 9.76 28.05
C ALA A 53 48.65 9.49 29.22
N TRP A 54 47.38 9.15 28.93
CA TRP A 54 46.31 9.09 29.94
C TRP A 54 45.44 7.84 29.77
N THR A 55 44.95 7.32 30.89
CA THR A 55 44.02 6.19 30.96
C THR A 55 42.78 6.60 31.72
N LEU A 56 41.64 6.17 31.21
CA LEU A 56 40.37 6.20 31.90
C LEU A 56 40.22 4.89 32.68
N GLN A 57 39.88 4.99 33.95
CA GLN A 57 39.67 3.84 34.81
C GLN A 57 38.30 3.95 35.46
N VAL A 58 37.48 2.91 35.29
CA VAL A 58 36.18 2.76 35.94
C VAL A 58 36.36 1.88 37.18
N ILE A 59 35.99 2.39 38.35
CA ILE A 59 35.99 1.65 39.61
C ILE A 59 34.55 1.47 40.08
N GLY A 60 34.17 0.22 40.37
CA GLY A 60 32.80 -0.15 40.72
C GLY A 60 31.93 -0.27 39.46
N SER A 61 30.68 0.18 39.56
CA SER A 61 29.71 0.18 38.47
C SER A 61 29.00 1.54 38.37
N PRO A 62 29.74 2.62 38.04
CA PRO A 62 29.15 3.94 37.98
C PRO A 62 28.12 4.05 36.85
N LYS A 63 27.13 4.89 37.09
CA LYS A 63 26.14 5.33 36.10
C LYS A 63 26.45 6.77 35.72
N ALA A 64 26.62 7.04 34.43
CA ALA A 64 26.75 8.39 33.90
C ALA A 64 25.41 8.80 33.27
N LYS A 65 24.79 9.86 33.80
CA LYS A 65 23.56 10.44 33.28
C LYS A 65 23.89 11.69 32.49
N LEU A 66 23.42 11.77 31.26
CA LEU A 66 23.53 12.92 30.37
C LEU A 66 22.12 13.44 30.08
N VAL A 67 21.94 14.75 30.26
CA VAL A 67 20.71 15.47 29.92
C VAL A 67 21.09 16.59 28.97
N ALA A 68 20.58 16.56 27.75
CA ALA A 68 20.77 17.63 26.77
C ALA A 68 19.43 18.27 26.44
N GLU A 69 19.38 19.60 26.45
CA GLU A 69 18.24 20.39 26.03
C GLU A 69 18.58 21.10 24.73
N ALA A 70 17.68 21.02 23.77
CA ALA A 70 17.84 21.62 22.46
C ALA A 70 16.73 22.62 22.14
N ASP A 71 17.12 23.69 21.43
CA ASP A 71 16.23 24.69 20.85
C ASP A 71 16.76 25.11 19.46
N GLU A 72 15.84 25.35 18.53
CA GLU A 72 16.13 25.62 17.11
C GLU A 72 17.25 24.74 16.50
N GLY A 73 17.22 23.43 16.80
CA GLY A 73 18.17 22.43 16.29
C GLY A 73 19.55 22.46 16.93
N ARG A 74 19.73 23.29 17.96
CA ARG A 74 21.00 23.45 18.68
C ARG A 74 20.83 23.08 20.14
N VAL A 75 21.90 22.58 20.71
CA VAL A 75 21.98 22.20 22.12
C VAL A 75 22.30 23.44 22.93
N ASP A 76 21.34 23.86 23.73
CA ASP A 76 21.43 25.02 24.60
C ASP A 76 22.15 24.68 25.91
N CYS A 77 21.88 23.49 26.44
CA CYS A 77 22.40 23.03 27.71
C CYS A 77 22.73 21.54 27.67
N VAL A 78 23.87 21.15 28.25
CA VAL A 78 24.21 19.75 28.53
C VAL A 78 24.61 19.63 29.99
N ASP A 79 23.96 18.71 30.70
CA ASP A 79 24.32 18.33 32.07
C ASP A 79 24.77 16.87 32.08
N VAL A 80 25.87 16.58 32.76
CA VAL A 80 26.42 15.23 32.90
C VAL A 80 26.72 14.97 34.35
N ASP A 81 26.20 13.88 34.89
CA ASP A 81 26.38 13.47 36.28
C ASP A 81 26.82 12.01 36.39
N VAL A 82 27.80 11.76 37.25
CA VAL A 82 28.33 10.41 37.51
C VAL A 82 27.99 9.99 38.93
N THR A 83 27.31 8.85 39.08
CA THR A 83 26.87 8.32 40.39
C THR A 83 27.19 6.83 40.53
N GLY A 84 27.12 6.27 41.74
CA GLY A 84 27.22 4.81 41.95
C GLY A 84 28.61 4.18 41.76
N GLY A 85 29.67 4.98 41.59
CA GLY A 85 31.05 4.50 41.43
C GLY A 85 32.03 5.66 41.20
N GLU A 86 33.25 5.36 40.75
CA GLU A 86 34.25 6.38 40.41
C GLU A 86 34.69 6.24 38.94
N LEU A 87 34.66 7.36 38.21
CA LEU A 87 35.29 7.50 36.90
C LEU A 87 36.59 8.31 37.07
N LEU A 88 37.72 7.63 36.98
CA LEU A 88 39.03 8.20 37.23
C LEU A 88 39.80 8.46 35.95
N VAL A 89 40.43 9.63 35.86
CA VAL A 89 41.43 9.91 34.82
C VAL A 89 42.82 9.92 35.43
N ASN A 90 43.70 9.09 34.87
CA ASN A 90 45.06 8.87 35.34
C ASN A 90 46.06 9.14 34.21
N GLY A 91 47.26 9.63 34.54
CA GLY A 91 48.40 9.58 33.62
C GLY A 91 49.43 10.69 33.82
N ARG A 92 50.32 10.85 32.84
CA ARG A 92 51.53 11.69 32.98
C ARG A 92 51.14 13.17 33.14
N GLY A 93 51.61 13.80 34.22
CA GLY A 93 51.34 15.22 34.52
C GLY A 93 50.05 15.50 35.30
N LEU A 94 49.21 14.50 35.55
CA LEU A 94 47.99 14.61 36.37
C LEU A 94 48.28 14.18 37.81
N ARG A 95 48.58 15.14 38.68
CA ARG A 95 48.63 14.94 40.14
C ARG A 95 47.82 16.06 40.82
N PRO A 96 46.76 15.74 41.60
CA PRO A 96 46.29 14.39 41.97
C PRO A 96 45.51 13.66 40.86
N ARG A 97 45.24 12.37 41.09
CA ARG A 97 44.24 11.62 40.30
C ARG A 97 42.87 12.29 40.48
N LEU A 98 42.14 12.46 39.38
CA LEU A 98 40.86 13.17 39.36
C LEU A 98 39.72 12.17 39.14
N SER A 99 38.77 12.16 40.07
CA SER A 99 37.45 11.57 39.87
C SER A 99 36.51 12.60 39.30
N ILE A 100 35.76 12.23 38.27
CA ILE A 100 34.74 13.07 37.64
C ILE A 100 33.40 12.82 38.34
N GLU A 101 32.74 13.88 38.78
CA GLU A 101 31.42 13.80 39.42
C GLU A 101 30.33 14.40 38.53
N GLY A 102 30.65 15.42 37.72
CA GLY A 102 29.72 15.95 36.73
C GLY A 102 30.19 17.25 36.06
N MET A 103 29.46 17.71 35.04
CA MET A 103 29.72 18.95 34.32
C MET A 103 28.44 19.56 33.74
N ARG A 104 28.44 20.89 33.57
CA ARG A 104 27.38 21.63 32.89
C ARG A 104 27.98 22.50 31.79
N PHE A 105 27.41 22.40 30.60
CA PHE A 105 27.70 23.22 29.43
C PHE A 105 26.49 24.09 29.08
N GLU A 106 26.73 25.34 28.71
CA GLU A 106 25.72 26.26 28.18
C GLU A 106 26.22 26.90 26.89
N GLN A 107 25.37 26.92 25.86
CA GLN A 107 25.69 27.53 24.57
C GLN A 107 26.08 29.01 24.75
N GLY A 108 27.15 29.43 24.06
CA GLY A 108 27.70 30.78 24.15
C GLY A 108 28.50 31.08 25.43
N LYS A 109 28.43 30.23 26.47
CA LYS A 109 29.18 30.38 27.73
C LYS A 109 30.25 29.30 27.94
N GLY A 110 30.16 28.19 27.22
CA GLY A 110 31.05 27.04 27.38
C GLY A 110 30.70 26.23 28.64
N ILE A 111 31.67 25.48 29.18
CA ILE A 111 31.48 24.74 30.43
C ILE A 111 31.38 25.71 31.61
N THR A 112 30.18 25.85 32.17
CA THR A 112 29.87 26.76 33.28
C THR A 112 30.20 26.12 34.63
N GLU A 113 30.02 24.80 34.75
CA GLU A 113 30.26 24.03 35.97
C GLU A 113 31.00 22.72 35.71
N ALA A 114 31.85 22.34 36.65
CA ALA A 114 32.64 21.12 36.59
C ALA A 114 32.99 20.62 38.00
N ARG A 115 32.61 19.39 38.33
CA ARG A 115 32.74 18.78 39.66
C ARG A 115 33.76 17.65 39.63
N PHE A 116 34.80 17.79 40.47
CA PHE A 116 35.88 16.81 40.62
C PHE A 116 36.14 16.48 42.06
N ARG A 117 36.55 15.23 42.30
CA ARG A 117 37.09 14.78 43.58
C ARG A 117 38.54 14.35 43.40
N GLY A 118 39.43 14.96 44.17
CA GLY A 118 40.81 14.50 44.29
C GLY A 118 40.92 13.35 45.27
N ARG A 119 41.68 12.32 44.94
CA ARG A 119 41.90 11.15 45.81
C ARG A 119 43.20 11.30 46.61
N GLY A 120 43.17 10.99 47.91
CA GLY A 120 44.32 11.01 48.83
C GLY A 120 44.52 12.32 49.60
N ILE A 121 45.76 12.56 50.08
CA ILE A 121 46.17 13.70 50.94
C ILE A 121 45.99 15.06 50.25
N TRP A 122 45.77 15.06 48.93
CA TRP A 122 45.69 16.25 48.08
C TRP A 122 44.27 16.81 47.88
N ARG A 123 43.27 16.35 48.65
CA ARG A 123 41.88 16.91 48.67
C ARG A 123 41.80 18.45 48.64
N PRO A 124 42.60 19.23 49.40
CA PRO A 124 42.50 20.69 49.37
C PRO A 124 42.98 21.34 48.06
N ILE A 125 43.82 20.67 47.25
CA ILE A 125 44.38 21.25 46.00
C ILE A 125 43.35 21.29 44.87
N VAL A 126 42.29 20.50 44.95
CA VAL A 126 41.22 20.48 43.94
C VAL A 126 40.52 21.85 43.83
N ALA A 127 40.47 22.62 44.91
CA ALA A 127 39.94 23.99 44.91
C ALA A 127 40.78 24.95 44.05
N ILE A 128 42.11 24.76 44.03
CA ILE A 128 43.06 25.52 43.19
C ILE A 128 42.94 25.07 41.72
N PHE A 129 42.74 23.77 41.51
CA PHE A 129 42.47 23.22 40.18
C PHE A 129 41.16 23.78 39.59
N ARG A 130 40.11 23.93 40.39
CA ARG A 130 38.83 24.53 39.96
C ARG A 130 38.99 25.98 39.47
N THR A 131 39.81 26.79 40.14
CA THR A 131 40.04 28.20 39.77
C THR A 131 40.89 28.34 38.52
N LEU A 132 41.88 27.46 38.32
CA LEU A 132 42.75 27.48 37.13
C LEU A 132 42.15 26.77 35.90
N ALA A 133 41.32 25.74 36.11
CA ALA A 133 40.73 24.98 35.01
C ALA A 133 39.51 25.68 34.38
N ARG A 134 38.73 26.45 35.16
CA ARG A 134 37.51 27.14 34.68
C ARG A 134 37.72 27.98 33.40
N PRO A 135 38.73 28.86 33.31
CA PRO A 135 38.96 29.65 32.09
C PRO A 135 39.32 28.79 30.88
N ALA A 136 40.05 27.69 31.08
CA ALA A 136 40.40 26.76 30.02
C ALA A 136 39.20 25.89 29.59
N LEU A 137 38.32 25.55 30.52
CA LEU A 137 37.09 24.80 30.28
C LEU A 137 36.04 25.62 29.51
N ARG A 138 35.96 26.93 29.77
CA ARG A 138 35.09 27.86 29.01
C ARG A 138 35.49 28.06 27.55
N ARG A 139 36.75 27.81 27.21
CA ARG A 139 37.30 27.98 25.84
C ARG A 139 37.19 26.71 24.99
N LEU A 140 36.53 25.68 25.49
CA LEU A 140 36.36 24.43 24.78
C LEU A 140 35.21 24.57 23.77
N ASP A 141 35.49 24.16 22.55
CA ASP A 141 34.53 24.13 21.47
C ASP A 141 33.76 22.81 21.54
N VAL A 142 32.54 22.89 22.09
CA VAL A 142 31.62 21.76 22.23
C VAL A 142 30.65 21.87 21.05
N PRO A 143 30.55 20.84 20.18
CA PRO A 143 29.54 20.78 19.13
C PRO A 143 28.17 21.02 19.74
N THR A 144 27.43 21.94 19.13
CA THR A 144 26.10 22.32 19.59
C THR A 144 25.02 21.68 18.73
N ASP A 145 25.36 20.80 17.80
CA ASP A 145 24.36 20.03 17.06
C ASP A 145 24.06 18.71 17.78
N ILE A 146 22.79 18.32 17.75
CA ILE A 146 22.26 17.14 18.46
C ILE A 146 22.80 15.85 17.85
N GLY A 147 23.06 15.84 16.54
CA GLY A 147 23.65 14.71 15.84
C GLY A 147 25.01 14.36 16.41
N SER A 148 25.90 15.35 16.56
CA SER A 148 27.18 15.17 17.22
C SER A 148 27.03 14.69 18.67
N ILE A 149 26.08 15.20 19.47
CA ILE A 149 25.84 14.65 20.83
C ILE A 149 25.39 13.19 20.80
N LEU A 150 24.44 12.83 19.92
CA LEU A 150 23.95 11.46 19.78
C LEU A 150 25.03 10.50 19.26
N ARG A 151 25.97 10.99 18.45
CA ARG A 151 27.19 10.28 18.02
C ARG A 151 28.31 10.27 19.07
N GLY A 152 28.13 10.94 20.20
CA GLY A 152 29.15 11.10 21.23
C GLY A 152 30.29 12.09 20.87
N GLU A 153 30.14 12.86 19.79
CA GLU A 153 31.04 13.92 19.34
C GLU A 153 30.77 15.19 20.17
N ILE A 154 31.47 15.37 21.29
CA ILE A 154 31.23 16.49 22.22
C ILE A 154 32.39 17.50 22.21
N VAL A 155 33.39 17.35 21.32
CA VAL A 155 34.50 18.31 21.13
C VAL A 155 34.92 18.41 19.67
N SER A 156 34.81 19.63 19.14
CA SER A 156 35.47 20.06 17.91
C SER A 156 36.97 20.18 18.19
N SER A 157 37.77 19.29 17.64
CA SER A 157 39.22 19.47 17.58
C SER A 157 39.59 19.45 16.11
N GLU A 158 40.06 20.59 15.59
CA GLU A 158 40.57 20.80 14.21
C GLU A 158 41.68 19.81 13.78
N LYS A 159 41.98 18.77 14.57
CA LYS A 159 43.03 17.78 14.32
C LYS A 159 42.73 16.34 14.75
N SER A 160 41.46 15.95 15.00
CA SER A 160 41.12 14.53 15.23
C SER A 160 40.26 13.96 14.11
N ALA A 161 40.90 13.76 12.95
CA ALA A 161 40.44 12.83 11.92
C ALA A 161 40.88 11.38 12.25
N SER A 162 40.92 11.02 13.53
CA SER A 162 41.22 9.65 13.98
C SER A 162 39.91 8.90 14.18
N ALA A 163 39.79 7.71 13.59
CA ALA A 163 38.64 6.82 13.76
C ALA A 163 38.18 6.73 15.23
N PRO A 164 36.86 6.62 15.49
CA PRO A 164 36.32 6.56 16.84
C PRO A 164 37.01 5.45 17.65
N ASN A 165 37.49 5.78 18.85
CA ASN A 165 38.17 4.83 19.72
C ASN A 165 37.15 3.82 20.28
N THR A 166 37.04 2.65 19.63
CA THR A 166 36.10 1.59 19.99
C THR A 166 36.45 0.88 21.29
N GLU A 167 37.66 1.05 21.83
CA GLU A 167 38.09 0.41 23.08
C GLU A 167 37.25 0.85 24.28
N PHE A 168 36.67 2.06 24.28
CA PHE A 168 35.78 2.49 25.37
C PHE A 168 34.48 1.68 25.45
N LEU A 169 33.99 1.13 24.33
CA LEU A 169 32.82 0.26 24.37
C LEU A 169 33.05 -0.98 25.25
N GLU A 170 34.32 -1.30 25.56
CA GLU A 170 34.65 -2.31 26.55
C GLU A 170 34.28 -1.93 27.98
N LEU A 171 34.17 -0.65 28.30
CA LEU A 171 33.71 -0.13 29.59
C LEU A 171 32.21 0.10 29.66
N VAL A 172 31.53 0.14 28.52
CA VAL A 172 30.07 0.30 28.45
C VAL A 172 29.42 -1.06 28.61
N ARG A 173 28.63 -1.22 29.67
CA ARG A 173 27.76 -2.38 29.83
C ARG A 173 26.50 -2.21 28.99
N GLU A 174 25.85 -1.07 29.14
CA GLU A 174 24.55 -0.77 28.54
C GLU A 174 24.32 0.74 28.49
N VAL A 175 23.62 1.20 27.45
CA VAL A 175 23.14 2.57 27.33
C VAL A 175 21.63 2.56 27.34
N HIS A 176 21.01 3.43 28.12
CA HIS A 176 19.58 3.64 28.18
C HIS A 176 19.24 5.05 27.68
N ILE A 177 18.18 5.16 26.87
CA ILE A 177 17.59 6.43 26.47
C ILE A 177 16.19 6.45 27.03
N ASN A 178 15.84 7.43 27.86
CA ASN A 178 14.55 7.45 28.54
C ASN A 178 13.89 8.82 28.41
N ASP A 179 12.56 8.85 28.46
CA ASP A 179 11.74 10.07 28.61
C ASP A 179 12.21 11.23 27.74
N THR A 180 12.53 10.92 26.49
CA THR A 180 13.13 11.84 25.56
C THR A 180 12.04 12.33 24.62
N GLU A 181 11.81 13.64 24.54
CA GLU A 181 10.71 14.24 23.76
C GLU A 181 11.26 15.37 22.89
N PHE A 182 10.80 15.41 21.65
CA PHE A 182 11.24 16.36 20.63
C PHE A 182 10.06 16.88 19.81
N GLU A 183 10.11 18.17 19.50
CA GLU A 183 9.33 18.79 18.44
C GLU A 183 10.17 18.78 17.16
N ALA A 184 9.58 18.32 16.06
CA ALA A 184 10.27 18.20 14.80
C ALA A 184 10.33 19.53 14.03
N PHE A 185 11.37 19.76 13.25
CA PHE A 185 11.37 20.80 12.21
C PHE A 185 10.25 20.54 11.21
N ALA A 186 9.74 21.61 10.63
CA ALA A 186 8.86 21.60 9.45
C ALA A 186 9.60 21.08 8.22
N GLY A 187 8.93 20.31 7.36
CA GLY A 187 9.47 19.83 6.08
C GLY A 187 10.60 18.80 6.21
N TYR A 188 10.71 18.13 7.35
CA TYR A 188 11.78 17.18 7.62
C TYR A 188 11.32 15.75 7.28
N PRO A 189 12.10 14.98 6.49
CA PRO A 189 11.77 13.60 6.16
C PRO A 189 12.10 12.62 7.29
N LEU A 190 11.17 11.72 7.60
CA LEU A 190 11.32 10.58 8.51
C LEU A 190 11.03 9.30 7.73
N GLU A 191 11.98 8.35 7.75
CA GLU A 191 11.80 7.05 7.11
C GLU A 191 11.80 5.93 8.16
N LEU A 192 10.66 5.26 8.30
CA LEU A 192 10.52 4.09 9.17
C LEU A 192 10.68 2.81 8.35
N SER A 193 11.93 2.48 8.06
CA SER A 193 12.35 1.23 7.39
C SER A 193 11.62 0.95 6.07
N GLY A 194 11.38 1.99 5.27
CA GLY A 194 10.70 1.89 3.98
C GLY A 194 9.21 1.54 4.03
N LEU A 195 8.63 1.31 5.22
CA LEU A 195 7.19 1.06 5.39
C LEU A 195 6.39 2.36 5.38
N VAL A 196 6.94 3.39 6.01
CA VAL A 196 6.32 4.69 6.14
C VAL A 196 7.40 5.76 5.98
N GLU A 197 7.27 6.56 4.92
CA GLU A 197 8.07 7.74 4.64
C GLU A 197 7.17 8.96 4.93
N LEU A 198 7.57 9.84 5.84
CA LEU A 198 6.78 10.99 6.27
C LEU A 198 7.58 12.28 6.12
N GLU A 199 6.98 13.33 5.62
CA GLU A 199 7.52 14.69 5.67
C GLU A 199 6.66 15.52 6.64
N THR A 200 7.27 16.02 7.70
CA THR A 200 6.57 16.80 8.73
C THR A 200 5.94 18.06 8.14
N ALA A 201 4.73 18.41 8.58
CA ALA A 201 4.03 19.54 7.98
C ALA A 201 4.70 20.89 8.26
N ALA A 202 4.90 21.71 7.21
CA ALA A 202 5.42 23.06 7.35
C ALA A 202 4.43 24.02 8.01
N HIS A 203 3.14 23.79 7.76
CA HIS A 203 2.03 24.56 8.31
C HIS A 203 0.94 23.60 8.81
N SER A 204 1.01 23.23 10.11
CA SER A 204 -0.08 22.47 10.73
C SER A 204 -1.35 23.31 10.77
N SER A 205 -2.47 22.71 10.40
CA SER A 205 -3.80 23.31 10.47
C SER A 205 -4.19 23.71 11.90
N ASP A 206 -3.73 22.95 12.90
CA ASP A 206 -3.91 23.24 14.33
C ASP A 206 -2.73 24.01 14.95
N GLY A 207 -1.73 24.40 14.15
CA GLY A 207 -0.53 25.12 14.60
C GLY A 207 0.42 24.30 15.48
N LYS A 208 0.26 22.96 15.55
CA LYS A 208 1.09 22.08 16.39
C LYS A 208 2.12 21.34 15.53
N PRO A 209 3.43 21.42 15.87
CA PRO A 209 4.44 20.65 15.16
C PRO A 209 4.27 19.15 15.42
N VAL A 210 4.86 18.34 14.55
CA VAL A 210 5.00 16.90 14.80
C VAL A 210 5.85 16.70 16.06
N ARG A 211 5.37 15.82 16.94
CA ARG A 211 6.06 15.45 18.19
C ARG A 211 6.56 14.03 18.06
N ALA A 212 7.82 13.81 18.39
CA ALA A 212 8.41 12.51 18.50
C ALA A 212 8.94 12.30 19.92
N ALA A 213 8.82 11.10 20.45
CA ALA A 213 9.39 10.76 21.75
C ALA A 213 10.05 9.39 21.71
N ILE A 214 11.16 9.24 22.41
CA ILE A 214 11.74 7.94 22.75
C ILE A 214 11.33 7.65 24.18
N ALA A 215 10.38 6.73 24.35
CA ALA A 215 9.92 6.30 25.66
C ALA A 215 11.00 5.45 26.35
N LYS A 216 11.63 4.56 25.57
CA LYS A 216 12.68 3.67 26.06
C LYS A 216 13.60 3.28 24.92
N GLY A 217 14.89 3.46 25.11
CA GLY A 217 15.95 2.98 24.22
C GLY A 217 16.96 2.19 25.02
N THR A 218 17.52 1.15 24.44
CA THR A 218 18.56 0.32 25.03
C THR A 218 19.55 -0.09 23.97
N PHE A 219 20.83 0.15 24.25
CA PHE A 219 21.93 -0.28 23.40
C PHE A 219 22.94 -1.08 24.23
N ARG A 220 23.32 -2.24 23.72
CA ARG A 220 24.40 -3.06 24.27
C ARG A 220 25.48 -3.23 23.20
N PRO A 221 26.72 -2.78 23.48
CA PRO A 221 27.81 -2.93 22.53
C PRO A 221 28.08 -4.41 22.20
N ALA A 222 28.62 -4.66 20.99
CA ALA A 222 29.05 -5.99 20.60
C ALA A 222 30.13 -6.53 21.55
N ARG A 223 30.06 -7.83 21.88
CA ARG A 223 31.01 -8.50 22.78
C ARG A 223 31.37 -9.87 22.24
N ARG A 224 32.64 -10.08 21.87
CA ARG A 224 33.13 -11.38 21.37
C ARG A 224 32.20 -11.93 20.26
N ALA A 225 31.61 -13.11 20.46
CA ALA A 225 30.69 -13.78 19.53
C ALA A 225 29.23 -13.29 19.62
N GLN A 226 28.93 -12.22 20.39
CA GLN A 226 27.60 -11.62 20.48
C GLN A 226 27.56 -10.30 19.70
N PRO A 227 26.63 -10.16 18.74
CA PRO A 227 26.43 -8.91 18.03
C PRO A 227 25.94 -7.81 18.96
N ALA A 228 26.11 -6.55 18.55
CA ALA A 228 25.51 -5.43 19.27
C ALA A 228 23.98 -5.60 19.29
N GLN A 229 23.36 -5.24 20.42
CA GLN A 229 21.91 -5.25 20.56
C GLN A 229 21.40 -3.83 20.63
N PHE A 230 20.32 -3.57 19.91
CA PHE A 230 19.66 -2.27 19.89
C PHE A 230 18.16 -2.49 19.99
N GLU A 231 17.50 -1.68 20.82
CA GLU A 231 16.05 -1.69 20.99
C GLU A 231 15.60 -0.27 21.32
N VAL A 232 14.66 0.27 20.54
CA VAL A 232 14.07 1.60 20.78
C VAL A 232 12.57 1.51 20.59
N ASP A 233 11.84 1.92 21.63
CA ASP A 233 10.41 2.18 21.64
C ASP A 233 10.18 3.69 21.63
N GLY A 234 9.44 4.16 20.64
CA GLY A 234 9.11 5.57 20.50
C GLY A 234 7.67 5.83 20.09
N ARG A 235 7.31 7.11 20.13
CA ARG A 235 6.02 7.65 19.74
C ARG A 235 6.20 8.77 18.74
N ILE A 236 5.22 8.93 17.86
CA ILE A 236 5.20 10.03 16.90
C ILE A 236 3.76 10.40 16.57
N ASP A 237 3.44 11.70 16.68
CA ASP A 237 2.10 12.24 16.48
C ASP A 237 2.17 13.58 15.76
N GLY A 238 1.19 13.84 14.88
CA GLY A 238 1.05 15.14 14.24
C GLY A 238 0.51 15.10 12.81
N GLU A 239 0.54 16.28 12.19
CA GLU A 239 0.20 16.46 10.78
C GLU A 239 1.42 16.25 9.88
N ILE A 240 1.16 15.68 8.72
CA ILE A 240 2.16 15.25 7.75
C ILE A 240 1.78 15.92 6.44
N GLU A 241 2.74 16.55 5.78
CA GLU A 241 2.47 17.28 4.53
C GLU A 241 2.68 16.39 3.32
N ASN A 242 3.75 15.61 3.25
CA ASN A 242 3.93 14.63 2.17
C ASN A 242 4.46 13.31 2.69
N GLY A 243 4.47 12.30 1.84
CA GLY A 243 5.17 11.06 2.13
C GLY A 243 4.69 9.90 1.29
N ALA A 244 5.10 8.71 1.70
CA ALA A 244 4.68 7.46 1.10
C ALA A 244 4.38 6.41 2.18
N VAL A 245 3.39 5.57 1.91
CA VAL A 245 3.14 4.37 2.70
C VAL A 245 3.32 3.14 1.81
N ALA A 246 4.01 2.15 2.35
CA ALA A 246 4.19 0.84 1.74
C ALA A 246 3.62 -0.24 2.67
N PHE A 247 2.51 -0.82 2.26
CA PHE A 247 1.93 -2.01 2.87
C PHE A 247 2.10 -3.19 1.90
N VAL A 248 1.93 -4.45 2.33
CA VAL A 248 2.11 -5.60 1.43
C VAL A 248 1.36 -5.42 0.10
N GLY A 249 2.12 -5.31 -0.99
CA GLY A 249 1.59 -5.15 -2.35
C GLY A 249 1.00 -3.77 -2.68
N SER A 250 1.17 -2.78 -1.80
CA SER A 250 0.73 -1.39 -2.00
C SER A 250 1.88 -0.42 -1.77
N ARG A 251 2.03 0.58 -2.64
CA ARG A 251 2.89 1.74 -2.41
C ARG A 251 2.17 2.98 -2.91
N CYS A 252 1.80 3.87 -1.99
CA CYS A 252 1.03 5.07 -2.30
C CYS A 252 1.74 6.31 -1.75
N ALA A 253 1.84 7.35 -2.57
CA ALA A 253 2.24 8.67 -2.14
C ALA A 253 1.00 9.47 -1.67
N PHE A 254 1.21 10.37 -0.72
CA PHE A 254 0.16 11.24 -0.18
C PHE A 254 0.68 12.68 -0.04
N SER A 255 -0.24 13.64 -0.07
CA SER A 255 0.04 15.08 0.09
C SER A 255 -0.62 15.71 1.31
N ARG A 256 -1.20 14.87 2.17
CA ARG A 256 -1.61 15.24 3.53
C ARG A 256 -1.80 13.97 4.34
N GLY A 257 -1.37 13.99 5.58
CA GLY A 257 -1.58 12.91 6.53
C GLY A 257 -1.84 13.43 7.94
N GLN A 258 -2.54 12.63 8.73
CA GLN A 258 -2.66 12.83 10.17
C GLN A 258 -2.39 11.52 10.88
N LEU A 259 -1.44 11.55 11.81
CA LEU A 259 -1.08 10.41 12.65
C LEU A 259 -1.44 10.71 14.11
N LYS A 260 -2.15 9.77 14.74
CA LYS A 260 -2.57 9.84 16.15
C LYS A 260 -2.26 8.54 16.87
N ASP A 261 -1.75 8.70 18.09
CA ASP A 261 -1.23 7.65 18.94
C ASP A 261 -0.24 6.76 18.19
N GLY A 262 0.65 7.38 17.40
CA GLY A 262 1.67 6.68 16.63
C GLY A 262 2.76 6.14 17.55
N ALA A 263 3.13 4.88 17.35
CA ALA A 263 4.20 4.23 18.08
C ALA A 263 5.05 3.37 17.15
N PHE A 264 6.36 3.42 17.33
CA PHE A 264 7.32 2.64 16.57
C PHE A 264 8.21 1.85 17.52
N ARG A 265 8.67 0.70 17.06
CA ARG A 265 9.68 -0.09 17.75
C ARG A 265 10.70 -0.59 16.76
N VAL A 266 11.96 -0.29 17.02
CA VAL A 266 13.12 -0.75 16.23
C VAL A 266 13.94 -1.66 17.11
N TYR A 267 14.25 -2.87 16.66
CA TYR A 267 15.06 -3.81 17.45
C TYR A 267 15.98 -4.66 16.57
N SER A 268 17.13 -5.05 17.09
CA SER A 268 18.02 -6.02 16.45
C SER A 268 17.47 -7.44 16.56
N SER A 269 17.30 -8.11 15.42
CA SER A 269 16.86 -9.51 15.33
C SER A 269 17.85 -10.45 16.02
N ALA A 270 17.33 -11.40 16.79
CA ALA A 270 18.14 -12.34 17.55
C ALA A 270 18.90 -13.35 16.67
N LYS A 271 18.51 -13.50 15.39
CA LYS A 271 19.07 -14.52 14.48
C LYS A 271 20.31 -14.03 13.73
N ASP A 272 20.29 -12.80 13.24
CA ASP A 272 21.29 -12.26 12.33
C ASP A 272 21.77 -10.84 12.71
N GLY A 273 21.18 -10.24 13.75
CA GLY A 273 21.50 -8.87 14.19
C GLY A 273 20.96 -7.78 13.27
N GLN A 274 20.14 -8.11 12.25
CA GLN A 274 19.51 -7.09 11.40
C GLN A 274 18.45 -6.31 12.16
N LEU A 275 18.23 -5.05 11.80
CA LEU A 275 17.18 -4.26 12.41
C LEU A 275 15.82 -4.64 11.85
N GLU A 276 14.89 -4.94 12.74
CA GLU A 276 13.47 -5.11 12.46
C GLU A 276 12.71 -3.91 13.02
N THR A 277 11.74 -3.42 12.25
CA THR A 277 10.90 -2.28 12.64
C THR A 277 9.44 -2.70 12.64
N SER A 278 8.72 -2.25 13.67
CA SER A 278 7.27 -2.34 13.72
C SER A 278 6.69 -0.97 13.98
N PHE A 279 5.49 -0.73 13.46
CA PHE A 279 4.81 0.54 13.54
C PHE A 279 3.34 0.32 13.92
N SER A 280 2.77 1.22 14.71
CA SER A 280 1.36 1.17 15.07
C SER A 280 0.81 2.57 15.24
N ALA A 281 -0.50 2.71 15.09
CA ALA A 281 -1.18 3.98 15.29
C ALA A 281 -2.61 3.75 15.78
N GLY A 282 -3.09 4.60 16.68
CA GLY A 282 -4.50 4.67 17.02
C GLY A 282 -5.34 5.06 15.80
N ALA A 283 -4.87 6.04 15.03
CA ALA A 283 -5.43 6.39 13.74
C ALA A 283 -4.35 6.95 12.78
N LEU A 284 -4.48 6.59 11.51
CA LEU A 284 -3.72 7.18 10.40
C LEU A 284 -4.72 7.53 9.29
N GLY A 285 -4.77 8.81 8.89
CA GLY A 285 -5.57 9.30 7.77
C GLY A 285 -4.68 9.94 6.72
N LEU A 286 -4.91 9.64 5.45
CA LEU A 286 -4.08 10.06 4.31
C LEU A 286 -4.95 10.53 3.14
N ASP A 287 -4.60 11.69 2.58
CA ASP A 287 -5.07 12.13 1.26
C ASP A 287 -4.04 11.67 0.20
N LEU A 288 -4.36 10.57 -0.48
CA LEU A 288 -3.48 9.92 -1.44
C LEU A 288 -3.49 10.66 -2.78
N THR A 289 -2.30 10.76 -3.40
CA THR A 289 -2.11 11.47 -4.67
C THR A 289 -1.78 10.56 -5.84
N SER A 290 -1.00 9.51 -5.59
CA SER A 290 -0.58 8.57 -6.63
C SER A 290 -0.10 7.24 -6.05
N GLY A 291 -0.06 6.20 -6.87
CA GLY A 291 0.59 4.94 -6.54
C GLY A 291 -0.26 3.72 -6.88
N GLN A 292 0.03 2.60 -6.24
CA GLN A 292 -0.74 1.38 -6.39
C GLN A 292 -1.23 0.93 -5.02
N PHE A 293 -2.54 0.75 -4.91
CA PHE A 293 -3.19 0.17 -3.75
C PHE A 293 -3.74 -1.20 -4.09
N ARG A 294 -3.48 -2.19 -3.23
CA ARG A 294 -4.00 -3.55 -3.36
C ARG A 294 -4.88 -3.87 -2.16
N TRP A 295 -6.18 -4.05 -2.39
CA TRP A 295 -7.06 -4.58 -1.37
C TRP A 295 -6.74 -6.06 -1.12
N PRO A 296 -6.60 -6.51 0.15
CA PRO A 296 -6.40 -7.91 0.46
C PRO A 296 -7.46 -8.82 -0.18
N GLY A 297 -7.00 -9.81 -0.96
CA GLY A 297 -7.86 -10.75 -1.68
C GLY A 297 -8.78 -10.14 -2.75
N GLY A 298 -8.58 -8.87 -3.10
CA GLY A 298 -9.49 -8.12 -3.97
C GLY A 298 -8.78 -7.25 -5.01
N PRO A 299 -9.43 -6.15 -5.43
CA PRO A 299 -8.96 -5.32 -6.54
C PRO A 299 -7.65 -4.59 -6.23
N LYS A 300 -6.90 -4.34 -7.28
CA LYS A 300 -5.76 -3.43 -7.35
C LYS A 300 -6.22 -2.13 -8.03
N VAL A 301 -5.89 -0.99 -7.45
CA VAL A 301 -6.24 0.34 -7.97
C VAL A 301 -4.96 1.14 -8.16
N GLY A 302 -4.76 1.69 -9.36
CA GLY A 302 -3.76 2.72 -9.61
C GLY A 302 -4.29 4.06 -9.08
N VAL A 303 -3.94 4.38 -7.84
CA VAL A 303 -4.50 5.50 -7.08
C VAL A 303 -4.14 6.83 -7.75
N GLU A 304 -5.11 7.74 -7.79
CA GLU A 304 -4.96 9.14 -8.19
C GLU A 304 -5.75 10.06 -7.24
N ALA A 305 -5.38 11.33 -7.18
CA ALA A 305 -6.17 12.32 -6.45
C ALA A 305 -7.53 12.58 -7.13
N PRO A 306 -8.63 12.80 -6.36
CA PRO A 306 -8.70 12.78 -4.91
C PRO A 306 -8.96 11.35 -4.39
N SER A 307 -8.02 10.79 -3.64
CA SER A 307 -8.18 9.52 -2.96
C SER A 307 -7.94 9.68 -1.46
N ARG A 308 -8.69 8.93 -0.64
CA ARG A 308 -8.58 8.95 0.82
C ARG A 308 -8.43 7.55 1.37
N PHE A 309 -7.53 7.43 2.33
CA PHE A 309 -7.31 6.20 3.08
C PHE A 309 -7.21 6.53 4.57
N ALA A 310 -8.04 5.91 5.39
CA ALA A 310 -7.98 6.02 6.83
C ALA A 310 -7.97 4.63 7.46
N ILE A 311 -7.14 4.45 8.47
CA ILE A 311 -7.06 3.21 9.24
C ILE A 311 -7.04 3.52 10.73
N ARG A 312 -7.87 2.81 11.49
CA ARG A 312 -7.90 2.84 12.96
C ARG A 312 -7.27 1.58 13.52
N ASN A 313 -6.63 1.70 14.69
CA ASN A 313 -5.93 0.60 15.38
C ASN A 313 -4.90 -0.08 14.46
N LEU A 314 -4.15 0.72 13.69
CA LEU A 314 -3.14 0.26 12.77
C LEU A 314 -2.04 -0.48 13.54
N ARG A 315 -1.68 -1.66 13.05
CA ARG A 315 -0.45 -2.37 13.42
C ARG A 315 0.21 -2.85 12.15
N VAL A 316 1.49 -2.56 11.99
CA VAL A 316 2.33 -2.96 10.86
C VAL A 316 3.50 -3.75 11.42
N ARG A 317 3.67 -4.96 10.90
CA ARG A 317 4.76 -5.87 11.27
C ARG A 317 5.97 -5.61 10.37
N SER A 318 7.12 -6.18 10.73
CA SER A 318 8.38 -6.01 9.99
C SER A 318 8.35 -6.57 8.57
N ASP A 319 7.43 -7.49 8.26
CA ASP A 319 7.18 -8.01 6.91
C ASP A 319 6.24 -7.13 6.07
N GLY A 320 5.80 -5.99 6.62
CA GLY A 320 4.86 -5.06 6.00
C GLY A 320 3.39 -5.47 6.09
N SER A 321 3.09 -6.65 6.67
CA SER A 321 1.71 -7.06 6.93
C SER A 321 1.08 -6.10 7.93
N TYR A 322 -0.19 -5.76 7.69
CA TYR A 322 -0.88 -4.78 8.50
C TYR A 322 -2.23 -5.28 8.99
N SER A 323 -2.67 -4.72 10.11
CA SER A 323 -3.97 -4.95 10.72
C SER A 323 -4.61 -3.63 11.12
N GLY A 324 -5.94 -3.55 11.10
CA GLY A 324 -6.70 -2.38 11.53
C GLY A 324 -8.11 -2.36 10.96
N THR A 325 -8.83 -1.28 11.22
CA THR A 325 -10.15 -1.01 10.61
C THR A 325 -9.99 0.08 9.58
N VAL A 326 -10.26 -0.23 8.32
CA VAL A 326 -10.01 0.61 7.15
C VAL A 326 -11.30 1.26 6.68
N ASP A 327 -11.21 2.56 6.43
CA ASP A 327 -12.14 3.33 5.61
C ASP A 327 -11.35 3.84 4.40
N ALA A 328 -11.80 3.57 3.18
CA ALA A 328 -11.11 4.04 1.98
C ALA A 328 -12.10 4.49 0.91
N ALA A 329 -11.74 5.57 0.23
CA ALA A 329 -12.41 6.09 -0.95
C ALA A 329 -11.33 6.37 -2.00
N LEU A 330 -11.08 5.40 -2.86
CA LEU A 330 -10.00 5.42 -3.83
C LEU A 330 -10.55 5.67 -5.23
N VAL A 331 -9.85 6.52 -5.97
CA VAL A 331 -10.12 6.82 -7.38
C VAL A 331 -8.85 6.52 -8.16
N GLY A 332 -8.99 5.96 -9.36
CA GLY A 332 -7.85 5.64 -10.21
C GLY A 332 -8.24 5.44 -11.67
N LYS A 333 -7.40 5.87 -12.62
CA LYS A 333 -7.68 5.63 -14.06
C LYS A 333 -7.58 4.16 -14.45
N VAL A 334 -6.80 3.39 -13.72
CA VAL A 334 -6.54 1.98 -14.02
C VAL A 334 -6.68 1.13 -12.76
N GLY A 335 -7.10 -0.10 -12.94
CA GLY A 335 -7.11 -1.11 -11.90
C GLY A 335 -7.21 -2.52 -12.47
N SER A 336 -7.20 -3.50 -11.58
CA SER A 336 -7.48 -4.87 -11.97
C SER A 336 -8.06 -5.69 -10.83
N ILE A 337 -8.82 -6.72 -11.17
CA ILE A 337 -9.20 -7.80 -10.26
C ILE A 337 -8.39 -9.01 -10.67
N ASP A 338 -7.58 -9.52 -9.75
CA ASP A 338 -6.66 -10.64 -9.97
C ASP A 338 -6.93 -11.73 -8.93
N ARG A 339 -7.50 -12.86 -9.38
CA ARG A 339 -7.79 -14.01 -8.52
C ARG A 339 -7.78 -15.31 -9.34
N ALA A 340 -7.10 -16.35 -8.86
CA ALA A 340 -6.94 -17.65 -9.51
C ALA A 340 -6.37 -17.57 -10.94
N GLY A 341 -5.45 -16.62 -11.17
CA GLY A 341 -4.81 -16.38 -12.47
C GLY A 341 -5.71 -15.67 -13.49
N ILE A 342 -6.93 -15.28 -13.13
CA ILE A 342 -7.81 -14.49 -13.97
C ILE A 342 -7.60 -13.02 -13.64
N ILE A 343 -7.30 -12.22 -14.67
CA ILE A 343 -7.10 -10.79 -14.55
C ILE A 343 -8.18 -10.07 -15.34
N VAL A 344 -9.01 -9.30 -14.66
CA VAL A 344 -9.94 -8.34 -15.26
C VAL A 344 -9.33 -6.96 -15.14
N ALA A 345 -8.95 -6.35 -16.26
CA ALA A 345 -8.53 -4.95 -16.28
C ALA A 345 -9.75 -4.02 -16.14
N ALA A 346 -9.57 -2.94 -15.41
CA ALA A 346 -10.60 -1.95 -15.13
C ALA A 346 -10.07 -0.54 -15.42
N ASP A 347 -10.89 0.30 -16.04
CA ASP A 347 -10.61 1.71 -16.31
C ASP A 347 -11.53 2.59 -15.44
N ASP A 348 -11.09 3.79 -15.05
CA ASP A 348 -11.86 4.74 -14.24
C ASP A 348 -12.48 4.10 -12.97
N VAL A 349 -11.62 3.48 -12.16
CA VAL A 349 -11.98 2.71 -10.98
C VAL A 349 -12.28 3.62 -9.80
N GLN A 350 -13.38 3.33 -9.11
CA GLN A 350 -13.73 3.86 -7.80
C GLN A 350 -13.92 2.69 -6.84
N LEU A 351 -13.20 2.74 -5.72
CA LEU A 351 -13.31 1.76 -4.65
C LEU A 351 -13.71 2.47 -3.37
N HIS A 352 -14.77 2.00 -2.73
CA HIS A 352 -15.22 2.52 -1.46
C HIS A 352 -15.38 1.42 -0.43
N THR A 353 -14.87 1.63 0.77
CA THR A 353 -15.13 0.77 1.93
C THR A 353 -15.21 1.58 3.20
N GLN A 354 -16.04 1.10 4.13
CA GLN A 354 -16.22 1.74 5.42
C GLN A 354 -16.26 0.66 6.51
N GLY A 355 -15.33 0.74 7.44
CA GLY A 355 -15.27 -0.13 8.62
C GLY A 355 -14.76 -1.54 8.35
N ALA A 356 -14.19 -1.81 7.17
CA ALA A 356 -13.66 -3.14 6.85
C ALA A 356 -12.44 -3.46 7.72
N ARG A 357 -12.40 -4.68 8.26
CA ARG A 357 -11.32 -5.13 9.15
C ARG A 357 -10.25 -5.82 8.33
N VAL A 358 -9.00 -5.45 8.55
CA VAL A 358 -7.83 -6.19 8.07
C VAL A 358 -7.13 -6.81 9.27
N VAL A 359 -6.83 -8.11 9.22
CA VAL A 359 -6.06 -8.85 10.23
C VAL A 359 -4.95 -9.61 9.52
N ASP A 360 -3.70 -9.30 9.85
CA ASP A 360 -2.49 -9.89 9.25
C ASP A 360 -2.58 -9.96 7.70
N GLY A 361 -3.03 -8.87 7.06
CA GLY A 361 -3.17 -8.80 5.61
C GLY A 361 -4.35 -9.57 5.02
N LYS A 362 -5.36 -9.94 5.82
CA LYS A 362 -6.63 -10.54 5.37
C LYS A 362 -7.81 -9.63 5.67
N ALA A 363 -8.67 -9.39 4.68
CA ALA A 363 -9.81 -8.48 4.80
C ALA A 363 -11.11 -9.21 5.11
N THR A 364 -11.90 -8.61 6.00
CA THR A 364 -13.29 -8.95 6.27
C THR A 364 -14.14 -7.68 6.31
N GLY A 365 -15.20 -7.63 5.50
CA GLY A 365 -16.09 -6.48 5.41
C GLY A 365 -16.52 -6.15 3.99
N ASP A 366 -17.27 -5.06 3.85
CA ASP A 366 -17.90 -4.69 2.59
C ASP A 366 -17.06 -3.70 1.78
N VAL A 367 -16.98 -3.94 0.48
CA VAL A 367 -16.30 -3.09 -0.51
C VAL A 367 -17.24 -2.86 -1.67
N LYS A 368 -17.42 -1.59 -2.03
CA LYS A 368 -18.08 -1.17 -3.25
C LYS A 368 -17.03 -0.89 -4.30
N LEU A 369 -17.27 -1.38 -5.51
CA LEU A 369 -16.36 -1.24 -6.63
C LEU A 369 -17.14 -0.82 -7.87
N ASP A 370 -16.76 0.31 -8.44
CA ASP A 370 -17.32 0.85 -9.68
C ASP A 370 -16.19 1.08 -10.69
N PHE A 371 -16.39 0.72 -11.95
CA PHE A 371 -15.43 1.01 -13.01
C PHE A 371 -16.09 1.04 -14.39
N GLN A 372 -15.40 1.65 -15.36
CA GLN A 372 -15.73 1.50 -16.77
C GLN A 372 -14.93 0.33 -17.35
N TYR A 373 -15.61 -0.56 -18.06
CA TYR A 373 -14.95 -1.70 -18.70
C TYR A 373 -14.84 -1.49 -20.20
N ARG A 374 -13.79 -2.06 -20.79
CA ARG A 374 -13.60 -2.14 -22.24
C ARG A 374 -13.26 -3.57 -22.63
N LEU A 375 -14.16 -4.22 -23.38
CA LEU A 375 -13.98 -5.59 -23.86
C LEU A 375 -13.97 -5.63 -25.39
N ASN A 376 -12.81 -6.00 -25.96
CA ASN A 376 -12.70 -6.35 -27.38
C ASN A 376 -13.03 -7.84 -27.54
N HIS A 377 -14.07 -8.15 -28.31
CA HIS A 377 -14.50 -9.52 -28.57
C HIS A 377 -14.61 -9.76 -30.08
N THR A 378 -14.19 -10.92 -30.56
CA THR A 378 -14.37 -11.30 -31.97
C THR A 378 -15.41 -12.40 -32.05
N LEU A 379 -16.60 -12.06 -32.55
CA LEU A 379 -17.63 -13.05 -32.82
C LEU A 379 -17.26 -13.82 -34.09
N VAL A 380 -17.30 -15.15 -34.03
CA VAL A 380 -17.11 -16.04 -35.18
C VAL A 380 -18.47 -16.61 -35.56
N VAL A 381 -18.95 -16.26 -36.75
CA VAL A 381 -20.21 -16.78 -37.29
C VAL A 381 -19.91 -17.94 -38.22
N HIS A 382 -20.37 -19.12 -37.84
CA HIS A 382 -20.35 -20.32 -38.69
C HIS A 382 -21.61 -20.34 -39.53
N TYR A 383 -21.47 -20.18 -40.84
CA TYR A 383 -22.61 -20.32 -41.74
C TYR A 383 -22.91 -21.79 -42.00
N PRO A 384 -24.18 -22.21 -42.05
CA PRO A 384 -24.56 -23.60 -42.33
C PRO A 384 -24.32 -24.03 -43.80
N VAL A 385 -23.65 -23.21 -44.60
CA VAL A 385 -23.29 -23.47 -45.99
C VAL A 385 -21.76 -23.49 -46.07
N GLU A 386 -21.17 -24.66 -46.32
CA GLU A 386 -19.70 -24.87 -46.28
C GLU A 386 -18.90 -23.91 -47.18
N GLU A 387 -19.52 -23.38 -48.23
CA GLU A 387 -18.93 -22.45 -49.19
C GLU A 387 -18.75 -21.02 -48.63
N LEU A 388 -19.49 -20.68 -47.56
CA LEU A 388 -19.37 -19.42 -46.84
C LEU A 388 -18.49 -19.66 -45.61
N GLY A 389 -17.17 -19.52 -45.77
CA GLY A 389 -16.22 -19.66 -44.66
C GLY A 389 -16.56 -18.75 -43.47
N ASP A 390 -16.02 -19.12 -42.30
CA ASP A 390 -16.28 -18.43 -41.04
C ASP A 390 -16.08 -16.92 -41.15
N ARG A 391 -17.08 -16.16 -40.70
CA ARG A 391 -16.99 -14.70 -40.67
C ARG A 391 -16.64 -14.22 -39.27
N ARG A 392 -15.56 -13.45 -39.18
CA ARG A 392 -15.10 -12.83 -37.94
C ARG A 392 -15.58 -11.39 -37.86
N VAL A 393 -16.28 -11.06 -36.79
CA VAL A 393 -16.83 -9.71 -36.55
C VAL A 393 -16.20 -9.15 -35.28
N PRO A 394 -15.33 -8.13 -35.38
CA PRO A 394 -14.79 -7.46 -34.20
C PRO A 394 -15.88 -6.59 -33.57
N LEU A 395 -16.10 -6.81 -32.28
CA LEU A 395 -17.06 -6.12 -31.44
C LEU A 395 -16.32 -5.45 -30.28
N LEU A 396 -16.70 -4.22 -29.98
CA LEU A 396 -16.21 -3.45 -28.85
C LEU A 396 -17.37 -3.22 -27.90
N PHE A 397 -17.26 -3.76 -26.69
CA PHE A 397 -18.21 -3.51 -25.61
C PHE A 397 -17.58 -2.53 -24.62
N GLN A 398 -18.30 -1.47 -24.29
CA GLN A 398 -17.89 -0.46 -23.32
C GLN A 398 -19.09 -0.07 -22.47
N GLY A 399 -18.91 -0.07 -21.15
CA GLY A 399 -19.99 0.29 -20.24
C GLY A 399 -19.52 0.34 -18.79
N SER A 400 -20.47 0.62 -17.91
CA SER A 400 -20.26 0.69 -16.46
C SER A 400 -20.37 -0.70 -15.83
N PHE A 401 -19.52 -0.98 -14.86
CA PHE A 401 -19.60 -2.10 -13.95
C PHE A 401 -19.69 -1.56 -12.52
N ALA A 402 -20.57 -2.13 -11.71
CA ALA A 402 -20.71 -1.84 -10.29
C ALA A 402 -20.84 -3.15 -9.52
N ALA A 403 -20.20 -3.26 -8.37
CA ALA A 403 -20.33 -4.40 -7.48
C ALA A 403 -20.32 -3.99 -6.01
N ASP A 404 -21.20 -4.62 -5.23
CA ASP A 404 -21.17 -4.63 -3.78
C ASP A 404 -20.64 -5.98 -3.33
N LEU A 405 -19.42 -6.01 -2.80
CA LEU A 405 -18.69 -7.22 -2.44
C LEU A 405 -18.54 -7.32 -0.92
N HIS A 406 -18.73 -8.53 -0.39
CA HIS A 406 -18.46 -8.91 0.98
C HIS A 406 -17.28 -9.86 1.04
N PHE A 407 -16.23 -9.47 1.78
CA PHE A 407 -15.02 -10.24 1.99
C PHE A 407 -15.07 -10.94 3.35
N GLU A 408 -14.64 -12.19 3.40
CA GLU A 408 -14.48 -12.98 4.63
C GLU A 408 -13.11 -13.67 4.62
N ASP A 409 -12.21 -13.24 5.52
CA ASP A 409 -10.83 -13.73 5.65
C ASP A 409 -10.03 -13.73 4.33
N ALA A 410 -10.29 -12.75 3.48
CA ALA A 410 -9.75 -12.73 2.12
C ALA A 410 -8.35 -12.12 2.09
N GLY A 411 -7.35 -12.92 1.69
CA GLY A 411 -5.93 -12.55 1.72
C GLY A 411 -5.23 -12.67 0.36
N SER A 412 -3.91 -12.66 0.39
CA SER A 412 -3.10 -13.01 -0.80
C SER A 412 -3.30 -14.48 -1.20
N GLY A 413 -3.20 -14.79 -2.50
CA GLY A 413 -3.17 -16.18 -2.97
C GLY A 413 -4.53 -16.88 -3.00
N ASP A 414 -5.59 -16.14 -3.31
CA ASP A 414 -6.98 -16.62 -3.45
C ASP A 414 -7.65 -17.12 -2.17
N GLU A 415 -7.01 -16.96 -1.01
CA GLU A 415 -7.57 -17.33 0.30
C GLU A 415 -8.86 -16.55 0.64
N GLY A 416 -9.68 -17.18 1.48
CA GLY A 416 -10.94 -16.61 1.98
C GLY A 416 -12.11 -16.71 0.99
N VAL A 417 -13.18 -16.01 1.32
CA VAL A 417 -14.43 -16.01 0.56
C VAL A 417 -14.78 -14.59 0.15
N VAL A 418 -15.23 -14.41 -1.08
CA VAL A 418 -15.77 -13.15 -1.59
C VAL A 418 -17.13 -13.42 -2.21
N THR A 419 -18.15 -12.82 -1.62
CA THR A 419 -19.53 -12.89 -2.13
C THR A 419 -20.04 -11.50 -2.46
N GLY A 420 -21.16 -11.38 -3.14
CA GLY A 420 -21.72 -10.06 -3.42
C GLY A 420 -22.72 -10.05 -4.55
N THR A 421 -23.07 -8.84 -4.97
CA THR A 421 -23.88 -8.58 -6.16
C THR A 421 -23.12 -7.69 -7.11
N TYR A 422 -23.38 -7.86 -8.40
CA TYR A 422 -22.82 -7.00 -9.42
C TYR A 422 -23.87 -6.65 -10.46
N GLN A 423 -23.63 -5.53 -11.14
CA GLN A 423 -24.38 -5.09 -12.29
C GLN A 423 -23.43 -4.48 -13.31
N PHE A 424 -23.62 -4.77 -14.59
CA PHE A 424 -22.92 -4.04 -15.65
C PHE A 424 -23.82 -3.74 -16.84
N THR A 425 -23.42 -2.75 -17.63
CA THR A 425 -24.17 -2.25 -18.78
C THR A 425 -23.50 -2.60 -20.08
N ILE A 426 -24.26 -3.10 -21.05
CA ILE A 426 -23.79 -3.42 -22.40
C ILE A 426 -24.49 -2.48 -23.39
N PRO A 427 -23.77 -1.77 -24.25
CA PRO A 427 -24.39 -0.90 -25.24
C PRO A 427 -25.10 -1.72 -26.33
N TRP A 428 -26.23 -1.23 -26.83
CA TRP A 428 -27.02 -1.89 -27.88
C TRP A 428 -26.27 -2.11 -29.22
N PRO A 429 -25.54 -1.12 -29.78
CA PRO A 429 -24.98 -1.23 -31.13
C PRO A 429 -24.11 -2.47 -31.41
N PRO A 430 -23.17 -2.90 -30.53
CA PRO A 430 -22.42 -4.14 -30.77
C PRO A 430 -23.29 -5.40 -30.68
N VAL A 431 -24.32 -5.41 -29.83
CA VAL A 431 -25.25 -6.54 -29.70
C VAL A 431 -26.15 -6.66 -30.93
N GLU A 432 -26.69 -5.54 -31.41
CA GLU A 432 -27.48 -5.49 -32.65
C GLU A 432 -26.65 -5.97 -33.85
N ARG A 433 -25.39 -5.50 -33.96
CA ARG A 433 -24.47 -5.94 -35.01
C ARG A 433 -24.19 -7.45 -34.94
N ALA A 434 -23.99 -7.99 -33.74
CA ALA A 434 -23.79 -9.42 -33.52
C ALA A 434 -25.02 -10.22 -33.96
N ALA A 435 -26.21 -9.82 -33.48
CA ALA A 435 -27.47 -10.46 -33.84
C ALA A 435 -27.71 -10.42 -35.36
N PHE A 436 -27.42 -9.30 -36.01
CA PHE A 436 -27.60 -9.16 -37.45
C PHE A 436 -26.71 -10.13 -38.24
N GLU A 437 -25.46 -10.29 -37.83
CA GLU A 437 -24.53 -11.17 -38.54
C GLU A 437 -24.86 -12.65 -38.33
N VAL A 438 -25.41 -13.03 -37.17
CA VAL A 438 -25.89 -14.39 -36.90
C VAL A 438 -27.19 -14.71 -37.64
N LEU A 439 -28.12 -13.75 -37.69
CA LEU A 439 -29.44 -13.97 -38.27
C LEU A 439 -29.45 -13.86 -39.80
N ARG A 440 -28.50 -13.13 -40.39
CA ARG A 440 -28.39 -12.99 -41.84
C ARG A 440 -28.18 -14.38 -42.48
N ALA A 441 -29.08 -14.74 -43.37
CA ALA A 441 -29.04 -16.01 -44.07
C ALA A 441 -29.44 -15.84 -45.54
N ARG A 442 -28.80 -16.62 -46.41
CA ARG A 442 -29.18 -16.75 -47.81
C ARG A 442 -29.19 -18.22 -48.18
N TRP A 443 -30.25 -18.69 -48.82
CA TRP A 443 -30.32 -20.04 -49.34
C TRP A 443 -31.14 -20.08 -50.62
N ARG A 444 -31.07 -21.21 -51.33
CA ARG A 444 -31.83 -21.47 -52.55
C ARG A 444 -32.68 -22.72 -52.36
N GLN A 445 -33.96 -22.65 -52.73
CA GLN A 445 -34.90 -23.76 -52.57
C GLN A 445 -35.92 -23.80 -53.71
N ASP A 446 -36.44 -24.99 -53.98
CA ASP A 446 -37.55 -25.20 -54.90
C ASP A 446 -38.87 -25.05 -54.15
N ILE A 447 -39.79 -24.21 -54.64
CA ILE A 447 -41.00 -23.80 -53.89
C ILE A 447 -42.28 -24.46 -54.42
N ALA A 448 -42.24 -25.07 -55.60
CA ALA A 448 -43.33 -25.82 -56.21
C ALA A 448 -42.76 -26.72 -57.33
N PRO A 449 -43.50 -27.73 -57.83
CA PRO A 449 -43.07 -28.58 -58.95
C PRO A 449 -42.72 -27.83 -60.24
N VAL A 450 -43.11 -26.55 -60.35
CA VAL A 450 -42.93 -25.70 -61.53
C VAL A 450 -42.00 -24.50 -61.24
N VAL A 451 -41.66 -24.24 -59.97
CA VAL A 451 -40.87 -23.07 -59.56
C VAL A 451 -39.62 -23.51 -58.81
N HIS A 452 -38.62 -23.89 -59.58
CA HIS A 452 -37.29 -24.24 -59.08
C HIS A 452 -36.40 -23.01 -58.88
N LYS A 453 -35.39 -23.15 -58.01
CA LYS A 453 -34.27 -22.23 -57.77
C LYS A 453 -34.71 -20.83 -57.34
N VAL A 454 -35.49 -20.75 -56.27
CA VAL A 454 -35.84 -19.46 -55.63
C VAL A 454 -34.80 -19.15 -54.56
N ASP A 455 -34.18 -17.98 -54.66
CA ASP A 455 -33.28 -17.45 -53.66
C ASP A 455 -34.11 -16.79 -52.55
N PHE A 456 -33.83 -17.17 -51.31
CA PHE A 456 -34.35 -16.52 -50.12
C PHE A 456 -33.23 -15.78 -49.41
N VAL A 457 -33.50 -14.55 -48.99
CA VAL A 457 -32.55 -13.71 -48.25
C VAL A 457 -33.25 -13.17 -47.00
N ILE A 458 -32.64 -13.39 -45.83
CA ILE A 458 -33.03 -12.76 -44.57
C ILE A 458 -32.11 -11.58 -44.33
N GLU A 459 -32.68 -10.38 -44.29
CA GLU A 459 -32.01 -9.13 -43.96
C GLU A 459 -32.56 -8.59 -42.64
N PRO A 460 -31.77 -8.62 -41.56
CA PRO A 460 -32.17 -8.00 -40.30
C PRO A 460 -32.13 -6.48 -40.41
N ARG A 461 -33.16 -5.80 -39.88
CA ARG A 461 -33.33 -4.35 -39.96
C ARG A 461 -33.16 -3.65 -38.62
N HIS A 462 -33.69 -4.26 -37.56
CA HIS A 462 -33.58 -3.73 -36.21
C HIS A 462 -33.53 -4.87 -35.20
N PHE A 463 -32.64 -4.77 -34.22
CA PHE A 463 -32.68 -5.60 -33.02
C PHE A 463 -32.42 -4.70 -31.82
N GLY A 464 -33.45 -4.51 -31.00
CA GLY A 464 -33.41 -3.54 -29.91
C GLY A 464 -34.51 -3.75 -28.88
N PRO A 465 -34.62 -2.86 -27.89
CA PRO A 465 -35.59 -2.99 -26.81
C PRO A 465 -37.00 -2.61 -27.29
N CYS A 466 -38.03 -3.36 -26.86
CA CYS A 466 -39.44 -2.94 -26.98
C CYS A 466 -40.07 -2.53 -25.64
N GLY A 467 -39.29 -2.59 -24.56
CA GLY A 467 -39.69 -2.40 -23.17
C GLY A 467 -38.67 -3.05 -22.25
N ARG A 468 -38.75 -2.81 -20.93
CA ARG A 468 -37.70 -3.19 -19.94
C ARG A 468 -37.29 -4.66 -19.94
N GLU A 469 -38.19 -5.56 -20.32
CA GLU A 469 -37.99 -7.01 -20.31
C GLU A 469 -38.28 -7.64 -21.68
N CYS A 470 -38.36 -6.83 -22.75
CA CYS A 470 -38.67 -7.33 -24.08
C CYS A 470 -37.77 -6.75 -25.17
N PHE A 471 -37.60 -7.54 -26.21
CA PHE A 471 -36.73 -7.23 -27.34
C PHE A 471 -37.51 -7.39 -28.64
N LEU A 472 -37.36 -6.43 -29.53
CA LEU A 472 -37.92 -6.45 -30.87
C LEU A 472 -36.85 -6.89 -31.85
N LEU A 473 -37.20 -7.85 -32.70
CA LEU A 473 -36.41 -8.25 -33.85
C LEU A 473 -37.22 -7.99 -35.11
N ASP A 474 -36.78 -7.02 -35.91
CA ASP A 474 -37.34 -6.71 -37.22
C ASP A 474 -36.47 -7.35 -38.32
N LEU A 475 -37.07 -8.21 -39.12
CA LEU A 475 -36.44 -8.92 -40.22
C LEU A 475 -37.24 -8.70 -41.50
N VAL A 476 -36.53 -8.63 -42.62
CA VAL A 476 -37.14 -8.71 -43.93
C VAL A 476 -36.69 -9.96 -44.64
N VAL A 477 -37.67 -10.72 -45.14
CA VAL A 477 -37.42 -11.87 -46.01
C VAL A 477 -37.72 -11.44 -47.44
N THR A 478 -36.74 -11.61 -48.32
CA THR A 478 -36.92 -11.42 -49.76
C THR A 478 -36.89 -12.77 -50.46
N ALA A 479 -37.94 -13.10 -51.20
CA ALA A 479 -37.99 -14.25 -52.10
C ALA A 479 -37.80 -13.75 -53.54
N GLN A 480 -36.77 -14.25 -54.22
CA GLN A 480 -36.45 -13.82 -55.58
C GLN A 480 -36.10 -15.00 -56.49
N LYS A 481 -36.59 -14.96 -57.73
CA LYS A 481 -36.22 -15.94 -58.76
C LYS A 481 -35.38 -15.24 -59.84
N PRO A 482 -34.06 -15.51 -59.93
CA PRO A 482 -33.20 -14.83 -60.89
C PRO A 482 -33.49 -15.28 -62.34
N LYS A 483 -33.30 -14.36 -63.30
CA LYS A 483 -33.32 -14.61 -64.77
C LYS A 483 -32.04 -14.00 -65.38
N ALA A 484 -31.71 -14.38 -66.63
CA ALA A 484 -30.54 -13.87 -67.36
C ALA A 484 -30.39 -12.33 -67.38
N LYS A 485 -31.49 -11.57 -67.24
CA LYS A 485 -31.50 -10.13 -66.91
C LYS A 485 -32.59 -9.88 -65.87
N GLY A 486 -32.21 -9.48 -64.66
CA GLY A 486 -33.13 -9.16 -63.56
C GLY A 486 -33.74 -10.39 -62.87
N TYR A 487 -34.96 -10.24 -62.37
CA TYR A 487 -35.67 -11.28 -61.62
C TYR A 487 -36.99 -11.62 -62.32
N LEU A 488 -37.34 -12.91 -62.38
CA LEU A 488 -38.65 -13.36 -62.82
C LEU A 488 -39.74 -12.87 -61.84
N PHE A 489 -39.42 -12.87 -60.55
CA PHE A 489 -40.16 -12.15 -59.52
C PHE A 489 -39.21 -11.81 -58.37
N GLN A 490 -39.55 -10.75 -57.65
CA GLN A 490 -38.95 -10.37 -56.38
C GLN A 490 -40.09 -9.95 -55.46
N GLN A 491 -40.15 -10.55 -54.26
CA GLN A 491 -41.21 -10.26 -53.31
C GLN A 491 -40.61 -10.06 -51.92
N ILE A 492 -40.93 -8.90 -51.35
CA ILE A 492 -40.63 -8.56 -49.97
C ILE A 492 -41.77 -9.13 -49.12
N CYS A 493 -41.41 -9.91 -48.11
CA CYS A 493 -42.35 -10.55 -47.21
C CYS A 493 -42.23 -9.91 -45.83
N ASP A 494 -43.37 -9.62 -45.22
CA ASP A 494 -43.43 -9.28 -43.80
C ASP A 494 -42.99 -10.51 -43.00
N THR A 495 -42.24 -10.31 -41.93
CA THR A 495 -41.87 -11.43 -41.05
C THR A 495 -42.67 -11.37 -39.77
N GLN A 496 -43.11 -12.53 -39.30
CA GLN A 496 -43.49 -12.69 -37.91
C GLN A 496 -42.39 -13.51 -37.24
N GLY A 497 -41.52 -12.80 -36.53
CA GLY A 497 -40.50 -13.35 -35.66
C GLY A 497 -40.99 -13.39 -34.23
N LYS A 498 -40.88 -14.54 -33.57
CA LYS A 498 -40.93 -14.63 -32.10
C LYS A 498 -39.60 -15.18 -31.63
N ALA A 499 -38.99 -14.50 -30.68
CA ALA A 499 -37.81 -14.98 -29.96
C ALA A 499 -38.06 -14.70 -28.47
N ASP A 500 -37.79 -15.70 -27.63
CA ASP A 500 -37.86 -15.54 -26.18
C ASP A 500 -36.44 -15.24 -25.70
N VAL A 501 -36.24 -14.12 -25.01
CA VAL A 501 -34.94 -13.82 -24.41
C VAL A 501 -34.88 -14.47 -23.04
N VAL A 502 -33.94 -15.39 -22.87
CA VAL A 502 -33.86 -16.24 -21.68
C VAL A 502 -32.48 -16.13 -21.07
N VAL A 503 -32.44 -15.91 -19.75
CA VAL A 503 -31.24 -16.08 -18.94
C VAL A 503 -31.10 -17.56 -18.62
N ASP A 504 -30.06 -18.19 -19.15
CA ASP A 504 -29.68 -19.54 -18.77
C ASP A 504 -28.61 -19.48 -17.68
N ALA A 505 -29.06 -19.69 -16.44
CA ALA A 505 -28.21 -19.68 -15.26
C ALA A 505 -27.14 -20.80 -15.29
N GLN A 506 -27.41 -21.94 -15.94
CA GLN A 506 -26.46 -23.06 -15.97
C GLN A 506 -25.27 -22.76 -16.87
N SER A 507 -25.53 -22.24 -18.07
CA SER A 507 -24.49 -21.86 -19.02
C SER A 507 -23.96 -20.42 -18.80
N ARG A 508 -24.54 -19.70 -17.82
CA ARG A 508 -24.25 -18.28 -17.53
C ARG A 508 -24.36 -17.43 -18.79
N SER A 509 -25.43 -17.64 -19.55
CA SER A 509 -25.60 -17.05 -20.86
C SER A 509 -26.96 -16.36 -21.02
N LEU A 510 -26.97 -15.38 -21.92
CA LEU A 510 -28.16 -14.74 -22.43
C LEU A 510 -28.45 -15.34 -23.81
N LEU A 511 -29.58 -16.01 -23.94
CA LEU A 511 -29.96 -16.75 -25.14
C LEU A 511 -31.19 -16.12 -25.80
N LEU A 512 -31.22 -16.10 -27.13
CA LEU A 512 -32.46 -16.04 -27.90
C LEU A 512 -32.94 -17.47 -28.14
N ARG A 513 -34.00 -17.87 -27.44
CA ARG A 513 -34.66 -19.16 -27.64
C ARG A 513 -35.82 -19.06 -28.63
N ASN A 514 -36.13 -20.19 -29.25
CA ASN A 514 -37.29 -20.35 -30.14
C ASN A 514 -37.33 -19.34 -31.30
N VAL A 515 -36.18 -18.86 -31.79
CA VAL A 515 -36.13 -17.92 -32.92
C VAL A 515 -36.73 -18.59 -34.15
N ARG A 516 -37.99 -18.22 -34.44
CA ARG A 516 -38.75 -18.72 -35.59
C ARG A 516 -39.04 -17.55 -36.51
N VAL A 517 -38.55 -17.64 -37.73
CA VAL A 517 -38.81 -16.63 -38.77
C VAL A 517 -39.81 -17.20 -39.75
N GLN A 518 -41.05 -16.70 -39.72
CA GLN A 518 -42.10 -17.06 -40.67
C GLN A 518 -42.29 -15.94 -41.70
N PRO A 519 -42.05 -16.19 -42.99
CA PRO A 519 -42.36 -15.22 -44.03
C PRO A 519 -43.87 -15.15 -44.29
N ARG A 520 -44.40 -13.93 -44.38
CA ARG A 520 -45.76 -13.61 -44.80
C ARG A 520 -45.71 -12.64 -45.98
N CYS A 521 -45.89 -13.18 -47.18
CA CYS A 521 -45.80 -12.44 -48.43
C CYS A 521 -47.22 -12.08 -48.94
N GLN A 522 -47.46 -10.84 -49.36
CA GLN A 522 -48.78 -10.42 -49.88
C GLN A 522 -48.88 -10.54 -51.41
N GLY A 523 -50.02 -10.99 -51.95
CA GLY A 523 -50.27 -11.12 -53.40
C GLY A 523 -50.25 -12.56 -53.94
N ILE A 524 -50.46 -12.76 -55.25
CA ILE A 524 -50.63 -14.10 -55.87
C ILE A 524 -49.37 -14.98 -55.71
N VAL A 525 -48.19 -14.41 -55.94
CA VAL A 525 -46.90 -15.10 -55.68
C VAL A 525 -46.70 -15.31 -54.17
N GLY A 526 -47.25 -14.41 -53.35
CA GLY A 526 -47.18 -14.50 -51.90
C GLY A 526 -48.03 -15.62 -51.33
N ALA A 527 -49.18 -15.94 -51.93
CA ALA A 527 -49.99 -17.10 -51.55
C ALA A 527 -49.22 -18.42 -51.75
N ILE A 528 -48.41 -18.53 -52.80
CA ILE A 528 -47.57 -19.72 -53.05
C ILE A 528 -46.44 -19.80 -52.02
N VAL A 529 -45.77 -18.69 -51.72
CA VAL A 529 -44.72 -18.64 -50.69
C VAL A 529 -45.29 -18.91 -49.29
N ASN A 530 -46.47 -18.38 -48.97
CA ASN A 530 -47.16 -18.62 -47.70
C ASN A 530 -47.66 -20.06 -47.56
N PHE A 531 -48.06 -20.71 -48.66
CA PHE A 531 -48.50 -22.12 -48.65
C PHE A 531 -47.37 -23.07 -48.22
N ILE A 532 -46.13 -22.77 -48.62
CA ILE A 532 -44.96 -23.54 -48.21
C ILE A 532 -44.24 -22.97 -46.99
N ALA A 533 -44.73 -21.88 -46.38
CA ALA A 533 -44.11 -21.23 -45.22
C ALA A 533 -43.72 -22.21 -44.08
N PRO A 534 -44.46 -23.31 -43.79
CA PRO A 534 -44.02 -24.31 -42.81
C PRO A 534 -42.70 -25.00 -43.19
N PHE A 535 -42.42 -25.19 -44.48
CA PHE A 535 -41.19 -25.78 -45.01
C PHE A 535 -40.07 -24.75 -45.27
N VAL A 536 -40.40 -23.46 -45.20
CA VAL A 536 -39.48 -22.32 -45.33
C VAL A 536 -39.16 -21.70 -43.96
N THR A 537 -39.87 -22.11 -42.91
CA THR A 537 -39.63 -21.65 -41.54
C THR A 537 -38.23 -22.07 -41.12
N LYS A 538 -37.33 -21.08 -41.01
CA LYS A 538 -36.02 -21.29 -40.39
C LYS A 538 -36.20 -21.22 -38.89
N THR A 539 -35.92 -22.34 -38.24
CA THR A 539 -35.72 -22.41 -36.79
C THR A 539 -34.22 -22.34 -36.57
N TYR A 540 -33.77 -21.32 -35.85
CA TYR A 540 -32.39 -21.27 -35.39
C TYR A 540 -32.29 -22.10 -34.11
N THR A 541 -31.15 -22.78 -33.92
CA THR A 541 -30.76 -23.24 -32.58
C THR A 541 -30.62 -22.03 -31.65
N ASP A 542 -30.74 -22.24 -30.35
CA ASP A 542 -30.57 -21.18 -29.35
C ASP A 542 -29.34 -20.31 -29.69
N VAL A 543 -29.58 -19.01 -29.85
CA VAL A 543 -28.52 -18.06 -30.21
C VAL A 543 -27.99 -17.43 -28.93
N THR A 544 -26.75 -17.77 -28.58
CA THR A 544 -26.06 -17.12 -27.46
C THR A 544 -25.67 -15.70 -27.83
N LEU A 545 -26.33 -14.71 -27.22
CA LEU A 545 -25.99 -13.30 -27.38
C LEU A 545 -24.77 -12.93 -26.54
N MET A 546 -24.69 -13.51 -25.35
CA MET A 546 -23.57 -13.33 -24.43
C MET A 546 -23.41 -14.55 -23.56
N GLN A 547 -22.17 -14.90 -23.25
CA GLN A 547 -21.84 -15.90 -22.24
C GLN A 547 -20.76 -15.33 -21.33
N MET A 548 -20.95 -15.47 -20.02
CA MET A 548 -19.88 -15.15 -19.07
C MET A 548 -18.74 -16.16 -19.21
N PRO A 549 -17.47 -15.71 -19.23
CA PRO A 549 -16.33 -16.61 -19.17
C PRO A 549 -16.47 -17.63 -18.04
N GLU A 550 -16.30 -18.92 -18.34
CA GLU A 550 -16.56 -20.01 -17.39
C GLU A 550 -15.74 -19.89 -16.09
N ASN A 551 -14.55 -19.30 -16.21
CA ASN A 551 -13.62 -19.10 -15.10
C ASN A 551 -14.02 -17.94 -14.18
N LEU A 552 -14.90 -17.02 -14.61
CA LEU A 552 -15.42 -15.95 -13.76
C LEU A 552 -16.63 -16.46 -12.96
N PRO A 553 -16.67 -16.31 -11.63
CA PRO A 553 -17.78 -16.73 -10.77
C PRO A 553 -18.84 -15.62 -10.65
N PHE A 554 -19.18 -15.07 -11.79
CA PHE A 554 -20.31 -14.20 -11.97
C PHE A 554 -21.49 -15.04 -12.43
N THR A 555 -22.59 -15.02 -11.68
CA THR A 555 -23.86 -15.59 -12.14
C THR A 555 -24.60 -14.55 -12.98
N ILE A 556 -25.44 -14.98 -13.92
CA ILE A 556 -26.41 -14.08 -14.56
C ILE A 556 -27.77 -14.42 -13.94
N GLU A 557 -28.38 -13.48 -13.25
CA GLU A 557 -29.67 -13.69 -12.55
C GLU A 557 -30.80 -12.88 -13.15
N SER A 558 -30.49 -11.65 -13.60
CA SER A 558 -31.44 -10.82 -14.30
C SER A 558 -30.79 -10.10 -15.48
N VAL A 559 -31.61 -9.90 -16.51
CA VAL A 559 -31.27 -9.09 -17.67
C VAL A 559 -32.42 -8.13 -17.92
N GLY A 560 -32.11 -6.84 -17.90
CA GLY A 560 -33.04 -5.77 -18.25
C GLY A 560 -32.56 -5.04 -19.50
N SER A 561 -33.43 -4.23 -20.09
CA SER A 561 -33.09 -3.34 -21.18
C SER A 561 -33.48 -1.89 -20.86
N GLY A 562 -32.61 -0.97 -21.25
CA GLY A 562 -32.84 0.47 -21.33
C GLY A 562 -32.96 0.90 -22.78
N ALA A 563 -33.14 2.21 -22.99
CA ALA A 563 -33.23 2.80 -24.33
C ALA A 563 -31.99 2.44 -25.19
N ASP A 564 -30.79 2.56 -24.61
CA ASP A 564 -29.52 2.43 -25.34
C ASP A 564 -28.60 1.31 -24.81
N SER A 565 -29.05 0.55 -23.80
CA SER A 565 -28.24 -0.48 -23.15
C SER A 565 -29.01 -1.70 -22.66
N ILE A 566 -28.28 -2.77 -22.40
CA ILE A 566 -28.71 -3.97 -21.67
C ILE A 566 -28.07 -3.91 -20.29
N PHE A 567 -28.85 -4.16 -19.25
CA PHE A 567 -28.38 -4.28 -17.87
C PHE A 567 -28.30 -5.76 -17.53
N ILE A 568 -27.14 -6.21 -17.08
CA ILE A 568 -26.97 -7.57 -16.57
C ILE A 568 -26.61 -7.48 -15.10
N ALA A 569 -27.36 -8.19 -14.26
CA ALA A 569 -27.08 -8.28 -12.84
C ALA A 569 -27.06 -9.72 -12.35
N GLY A 570 -26.32 -9.95 -11.28
CA GLY A 570 -26.25 -11.24 -10.64
C GLY A 570 -25.41 -11.22 -9.38
N ARG A 571 -24.94 -12.39 -8.99
CA ARG A 571 -24.16 -12.59 -7.78
C ARG A 571 -22.72 -12.93 -8.10
N VAL A 572 -21.89 -12.53 -7.16
CA VAL A 572 -20.49 -12.88 -7.05
C VAL A 572 -20.40 -13.99 -6.01
N ALA A 573 -19.78 -15.11 -6.35
CA ALA A 573 -19.54 -16.21 -5.41
C ALA A 573 -18.16 -16.84 -5.65
N TRP A 574 -17.12 -16.18 -5.15
CA TRP A 574 -15.77 -16.70 -5.08
C TRP A 574 -15.56 -17.40 -3.73
N ALA A 575 -15.54 -18.73 -3.72
CA ALA A 575 -15.10 -19.51 -2.57
C ALA A 575 -14.07 -20.53 -3.02
N THR A 576 -12.89 -20.54 -2.41
CA THR A 576 -12.00 -21.71 -2.50
C THR A 576 -12.56 -22.80 -1.60
N LYS A 577 -12.85 -23.98 -2.16
CA LYS A 577 -12.97 -25.19 -1.32
C LYS A 577 -11.67 -25.29 -0.53
N SER A 578 -11.75 -25.18 0.79
CA SER A 578 -10.62 -25.54 1.64
C SER A 578 -10.21 -26.96 1.26
N SER A 579 -9.00 -27.10 0.72
CA SER A 579 -8.38 -28.42 0.65
C SER A 579 -8.39 -28.95 2.07
N GLN A 580 -9.04 -30.09 2.25
CA GLN A 580 -9.20 -30.83 3.50
C GLN A 580 -7.92 -30.76 4.36
N ILE A 581 -7.93 -29.91 5.39
CA ILE A 581 -7.17 -30.19 6.61
C ILE A 581 -8.07 -31.12 7.44
N SER A 582 -8.31 -32.32 6.91
CA SER A 582 -8.86 -33.42 7.68
C SER A 582 -7.70 -34.06 8.41
N SER A 583 -7.53 -33.63 9.66
CA SER A 583 -7.24 -34.49 10.81
C SER A 583 -6.75 -35.91 10.45
N LYS A 584 -5.45 -36.11 10.53
CA LYS A 584 -4.84 -37.35 11.02
C LYS A 584 -3.49 -37.02 11.65
N ALA A 585 -3.54 -36.69 12.94
CA ALA A 585 -2.58 -37.22 13.91
C ALA A 585 -3.19 -38.53 14.44
N PRO A 586 -2.43 -39.51 14.97
CA PRO A 586 -1.13 -39.38 15.65
C PRO A 586 0.09 -39.41 14.73
#